data_AF-A0A4R1AFR8-F1
#
_entry.id   AF-A0A4R1AFR8-F1
#
_cell.length_a   1.000
_cell.length_b   1.000
_cell.length_c   1.000
_cell.angle_alpha   90.00
_cell.angle_beta   90.00
_cell.angle_gamma   90.00
#
_symmetry.space_group_name_H-M   'P 1'
#
loop_
_entity.id
_entity.type
_entity.pdbx_description
1 polymer ?
#
loop_
_entity_poly.entity_id
_entity_poly.type
_entity_poly.pdbx_seq_one_letter_code
_entity_poly.pdbx_strand_id
1 'polypeptide(L)'
;MTRAVRLLALVLAAALLAGACSTDVVRRLTGSDVGYSPAPWDAKDDEIDYGDRTCHQHKDESEVLTCEFGDRDGDVHLVVVGDSMTEQYLPAMDEIGRERGWRVTGMTKSACPFMSGRLDERRTQRNTSCEAWNAAALDRIRELRPDAVVNALYLMRGLDHATVRAGLARSLDTLAAAGVPAVLLDQAPRAREDVIECLEEDPEEPGRCATPLADAQDPSRVWPASSSAWLQQQVGDRVRVVAVDDLLCDADDCPVVDQGVLRYRDDHHLTATFVRSIAPELGDRVEQALAAVGG
;
A
#
# COMPACT_ATOMS: atom_id res chain seq x y z
N MET A 1 39.26 -21.82 14.29
CA MET A 1 38.81 -20.96 13.17
C MET A 1 38.85 -21.76 11.88
N THR A 2 37.70 -21.98 11.24
CA THR A 2 37.56 -22.77 10.01
C THR A 2 38.17 -22.05 8.80
N ARG A 3 38.57 -22.79 7.76
CA ARG A 3 39.19 -22.24 6.53
C ARG A 3 38.35 -21.13 5.88
N ALA A 4 37.02 -21.19 6.01
CA ALA A 4 36.10 -20.15 5.52
C ALA A 4 36.30 -18.79 6.21
N VAL A 5 36.51 -18.78 7.54
CA VAL A 5 36.72 -17.54 8.31
C VAL A 5 38.06 -16.88 7.94
N ARG A 6 39.09 -17.67 7.62
CA ARG A 6 40.37 -17.14 7.14
C ARG A 6 40.28 -16.58 5.71
N LEU A 7 39.46 -17.20 4.85
CA LEU A 7 39.24 -16.70 3.50
C LEU A 7 38.50 -15.36 3.51
N LEU A 8 37.47 -15.23 4.34
CA LEU A 8 36.70 -13.99 4.48
C LEU A 8 37.56 -12.83 5.01
N ALA A 9 38.41 -13.10 6.01
CA ALA A 9 39.34 -12.11 6.54
C ALA A 9 40.41 -11.66 5.52
N LEU A 10 40.86 -12.56 4.64
CA LEU A 10 41.80 -12.23 3.56
C LEU A 10 41.17 -11.42 2.43
N VAL A 11 39.90 -11.68 2.09
CA VAL A 11 39.15 -10.90 1.10
C VAL A 11 38.88 -9.48 1.61
N LEU A 12 38.49 -9.33 2.88
CA LEU A 12 38.31 -8.03 3.53
C LEU A 12 39.62 -7.22 3.60
N ALA A 13 40.73 -7.87 3.96
CA ALA A 13 42.03 -7.21 4.01
C ALA A 13 42.54 -6.77 2.62
N ALA A 14 42.27 -7.56 1.57
CA ALA A 14 42.63 -7.22 0.20
C ALA A 14 41.78 -6.08 -0.37
N ALA A 15 40.48 -6.01 -0.02
CA ALA A 15 39.59 -4.94 -0.45
C ALA A 15 39.91 -3.58 0.21
N LEU A 16 40.34 -3.60 1.48
CA LEU A 16 40.81 -2.41 2.21
C LEU A 16 42.14 -1.85 1.65
N LEU A 17 43.03 -2.71 1.16
CA LEU A 17 44.33 -2.30 0.59
C LEU A 17 44.22 -1.77 -0.86
N ALA A 18 43.15 -2.10 -1.57
CA ALA A 18 42.95 -1.72 -2.97
C ALA A 18 42.20 -0.39 -3.17
N GLY A 19 41.74 0.28 -2.10
CA GLY A 19 40.97 1.53 -2.19
C GLY A 19 39.64 1.40 -2.96
N ALA A 20 39.18 0.17 -3.21
CA ALA A 20 38.03 -0.14 -4.06
C ALA A 20 36.78 -0.58 -3.27
N CYS A 21 36.85 -0.58 -1.95
CA CYS A 21 35.64 -0.60 -1.14
C CYS A 21 35.08 0.82 -1.12
N SER A 22 34.12 1.12 -1.99
CA SER A 22 33.25 2.28 -1.78
C SER A 22 32.72 2.25 -0.36
N THR A 23 32.66 3.40 0.27
CA THR A 23 32.05 3.59 1.61
C THR A 23 30.70 2.89 1.71
N ASP A 24 29.93 2.84 0.62
CA ASP A 24 28.66 2.13 0.49
C ASP A 24 28.75 0.62 0.73
N VAL A 25 29.78 -0.04 0.22
CA VAL A 25 29.95 -1.50 0.39
C VAL A 25 30.30 -1.80 1.84
N VAL A 26 31.18 -1.00 2.45
CA VAL A 26 31.50 -1.16 3.88
C VAL A 26 30.28 -0.86 4.72
N ARG A 27 29.54 0.20 4.44
CA ARG A 27 28.34 0.62 5.17
C ARG A 27 27.21 -0.42 5.13
N ARG A 28 26.96 -1.02 3.95
CA ARG A 28 26.04 -2.16 3.79
C ARG A 28 26.53 -3.42 4.52
N LEU A 29 27.84 -3.66 4.55
CA LEU A 29 28.42 -4.84 5.22
C LEU A 29 28.58 -4.67 6.74
N THR A 30 28.69 -3.44 7.24
CA THR A 30 28.83 -3.14 8.66
C THR A 30 27.50 -2.79 9.33
N GLY A 31 26.42 -2.66 8.56
CA GLY A 31 25.12 -2.26 9.08
C GLY A 31 25.22 -0.97 9.87
N SER A 32 25.61 0.14 9.22
CA SER A 32 25.54 1.44 9.90
C SER A 32 24.11 1.62 10.40
N ASP A 33 23.95 1.57 11.71
CA ASP A 33 22.67 1.70 12.40
C ASP A 33 22.18 3.14 12.17
N VAL A 34 21.36 3.33 11.14
CA VAL A 34 20.79 4.65 10.79
C VAL A 34 19.78 5.12 11.83
N GLY A 35 19.54 4.35 12.90
CA GLY A 35 18.62 4.68 13.97
C GLY A 35 17.15 4.49 13.60
N TYR A 36 16.87 3.90 12.42
CA TYR A 36 15.53 3.56 11.96
C TYR A 36 15.53 2.30 11.09
N SER A 37 14.37 1.65 11.01
CA SER A 37 14.15 0.41 10.27
C SER A 37 12.90 0.51 9.37
N PRO A 38 12.90 -0.09 8.17
CA PRO A 38 14.08 -0.64 7.50
C PRO A 38 15.13 0.43 7.19
N ALA A 39 16.38 0.03 7.01
CA ALA A 39 17.39 0.93 6.46
C ALA A 39 17.06 1.25 5.00
N PRO A 40 17.49 2.40 4.44
CA PRO A 40 17.09 2.81 3.08
C PRO A 40 17.38 1.77 1.99
N TRP A 41 18.52 1.09 2.09
CA TRP A 41 18.92 0.05 1.13
C TRP A 41 18.14 -1.27 1.24
N ASP A 42 17.40 -1.47 2.34
CA ASP A 42 16.51 -2.62 2.56
C ASP A 42 15.04 -2.25 2.33
N ALA A 43 14.71 -0.95 2.41
CA ALA A 43 13.33 -0.46 2.36
C ALA A 43 12.62 -0.77 1.05
N LYS A 44 13.33 -0.74 -0.08
CA LYS A 44 12.76 -1.06 -1.42
C LYS A 44 12.12 -2.45 -1.47
N ASP A 45 12.67 -3.39 -0.69
CA ASP A 45 12.22 -4.78 -0.61
C ASP A 45 11.35 -5.06 0.64
N ASP A 46 11.07 -4.06 1.50
CA ASP A 46 10.16 -4.19 2.65
C ASP A 46 8.70 -4.10 2.19
N GLU A 47 8.30 -5.07 1.37
CA GLU A 47 6.94 -5.30 0.89
C GLU A 47 6.23 -6.37 1.75
N ILE A 48 4.99 -6.69 1.38
CA ILE A 48 4.29 -7.82 2.01
C ILE A 48 4.99 -9.15 1.70
N ASP A 49 5.16 -9.97 2.73
CA ASP A 49 5.59 -11.36 2.58
C ASP A 49 4.40 -12.28 2.29
N TYR A 50 4.29 -12.73 1.05
CA TYR A 50 3.28 -13.70 0.63
C TYR A 50 3.62 -15.15 1.03
N GLY A 51 4.85 -15.44 1.45
CA GLY A 51 5.37 -16.81 1.57
C GLY A 51 5.23 -17.55 0.24
N ASP A 52 4.69 -18.77 0.28
CA ASP A 52 4.46 -19.59 -0.94
C ASP A 52 3.18 -19.22 -1.71
N ARG A 53 2.49 -18.12 -1.35
CA ARG A 53 1.23 -17.70 -1.95
C ARG A 53 1.46 -16.71 -3.09
N THR A 54 0.43 -16.50 -3.92
CA THR A 54 0.43 -15.42 -4.92
C THR A 54 -0.98 -14.88 -5.08
N CYS A 55 -1.16 -13.59 -4.78
CA CYS A 55 -2.43 -12.89 -4.99
C CYS A 55 -2.28 -11.41 -5.36
N HIS A 56 -1.06 -10.98 -5.63
CA HIS A 56 -0.78 -9.75 -6.36
C HIS A 56 -0.53 -10.10 -7.83
N GLN A 57 -1.46 -9.73 -8.70
CA GLN A 57 -1.37 -10.03 -10.11
C GLN A 57 -0.46 -9.04 -10.85
N HIS A 58 0.32 -9.53 -11.81
CA HIS A 58 1.16 -8.72 -12.68
C HIS A 58 0.31 -7.75 -13.54
N LYS A 59 0.88 -6.57 -13.86
CA LYS A 59 0.18 -5.48 -14.56
C LYS A 59 -0.38 -5.84 -15.94
N ASP A 60 0.17 -6.86 -16.60
CA ASP A 60 -0.23 -7.26 -17.96
C ASP A 60 -1.16 -8.49 -18.01
N GLU A 61 -1.46 -9.10 -16.85
CA GLU A 61 -2.28 -10.32 -16.73
C GLU A 61 -3.65 -10.01 -16.11
N SER A 62 -4.67 -10.83 -16.40
CA SER A 62 -6.05 -10.58 -15.95
C SER A 62 -6.64 -11.64 -15.03
N GLU A 63 -5.91 -12.71 -14.72
CA GLU A 63 -6.39 -13.73 -13.77
C GLU A 63 -6.53 -13.14 -12.37
N VAL A 64 -7.64 -13.45 -11.72
CA VAL A 64 -7.89 -13.07 -10.32
C VAL A 64 -7.26 -14.11 -9.43
N LEU A 65 -6.25 -13.68 -8.68
CA LEU A 65 -5.55 -14.50 -7.69
C LEU A 65 -5.99 -14.07 -6.29
N THR A 66 -6.07 -15.01 -5.35
CA THR A 66 -6.53 -14.75 -3.98
C THR A 66 -5.65 -15.42 -2.94
N CYS A 67 -5.35 -14.71 -1.85
CA CYS A 67 -4.76 -15.28 -0.65
C CYS A 67 -5.69 -15.03 0.55
N GLU A 68 -5.65 -15.93 1.53
CA GLU A 68 -6.29 -15.71 2.83
C GLU A 68 -5.25 -15.23 3.86
N PHE A 69 -5.65 -14.25 4.65
CA PHE A 69 -4.95 -13.55 5.73
C PHE A 69 -5.88 -13.44 6.94
N GLY A 70 -5.35 -12.98 8.07
CA GLY A 70 -6.15 -12.82 9.29
C GLY A 70 -6.53 -14.16 9.93
N ASP A 71 -7.68 -14.19 10.60
CA ASP A 71 -8.27 -15.40 11.13
C ASP A 71 -9.14 -16.09 10.06
N ARG A 72 -8.71 -17.26 9.58
CA ARG A 72 -9.39 -17.99 8.50
C ARG A 72 -10.76 -18.51 8.90
N ASP A 73 -10.99 -18.69 10.20
CA ASP A 73 -12.24 -19.15 10.77
C ASP A 73 -13.07 -17.96 11.33
N GLY A 74 -12.64 -16.72 11.05
CA GLY A 74 -13.28 -15.49 11.51
C GLY A 74 -14.68 -15.28 10.93
N ASP A 75 -15.57 -14.73 11.75
CA ASP A 75 -16.98 -14.51 11.41
C ASP A 75 -17.21 -13.28 10.51
N VAL A 76 -16.29 -12.33 10.52
CA VAL A 76 -16.29 -11.16 9.63
C VAL A 76 -15.34 -11.44 8.46
N HIS A 77 -15.85 -11.37 7.24
CA HIS A 77 -15.08 -11.58 6.02
C HIS A 77 -14.88 -10.27 5.26
N LEU A 78 -13.63 -9.84 5.12
CA LEU A 78 -13.24 -8.68 4.33
C LEU A 78 -12.51 -9.12 3.07
N VAL A 79 -12.81 -8.46 1.93
CA VAL A 79 -12.01 -8.60 0.71
C VAL A 79 -11.23 -7.31 0.48
N VAL A 80 -9.89 -7.40 0.55
CA VAL A 80 -8.96 -6.29 0.26
C VAL A 80 -8.63 -6.32 -1.23
N VAL A 81 -9.19 -5.38 -2.00
CA VAL A 81 -9.18 -5.38 -3.47
C VAL A 81 -8.69 -4.06 -4.05
N GLY A 82 -7.76 -4.13 -5.00
CA GLY A 82 -7.25 -2.94 -5.69
C GLY A 82 -5.87 -3.12 -6.31
N ASP A 83 -5.14 -2.02 -6.45
CA ASP A 83 -3.76 -2.03 -6.93
C ASP A 83 -2.74 -2.16 -5.80
N SER A 84 -1.48 -1.83 -6.11
CA SER A 84 -0.39 -1.82 -5.13
C SER A 84 -0.64 -0.86 -3.96
N MET A 85 -1.47 0.17 -4.16
CA MET A 85 -1.83 1.11 -3.10
C MET A 85 -2.79 0.52 -2.09
N THR A 86 -3.57 -0.50 -2.49
CA THR A 86 -4.39 -1.30 -1.58
C THR A 86 -3.59 -2.47 -1.02
N GLU A 87 -2.77 -3.11 -1.85
CA GLU A 87 -1.92 -4.24 -1.47
C GLU A 87 -0.96 -3.92 -0.32
N GLN A 88 -0.36 -2.73 -0.32
CA GLN A 88 0.55 -2.29 0.73
C GLN A 88 -0.07 -2.36 2.15
N TYR A 89 -1.41 -2.32 2.29
CA TYR A 89 -2.10 -2.40 3.59
C TYR A 89 -2.34 -3.83 4.07
N LEU A 90 -2.13 -4.86 3.22
CA LEU A 90 -2.33 -6.25 3.60
C LEU A 90 -1.54 -6.71 4.84
N PRO A 91 -0.29 -6.25 5.10
CA PRO A 91 0.42 -6.56 6.34
C PRO A 91 -0.35 -6.13 7.60
N ALA A 92 -0.92 -4.92 7.62
CA ALA A 92 -1.76 -4.46 8.72
C ALA A 92 -3.07 -5.25 8.79
N MET A 93 -3.72 -5.47 7.65
CA MET A 93 -4.99 -6.20 7.61
C MET A 93 -4.84 -7.66 8.08
N ASP A 94 -3.69 -8.28 7.86
CA ASP A 94 -3.39 -9.61 8.41
C ASP A 94 -3.29 -9.58 9.95
N GLU A 95 -2.58 -8.59 10.52
CA GLU A 95 -2.48 -8.39 11.97
C GLU A 95 -3.85 -8.11 12.59
N ILE A 96 -4.56 -7.12 12.04
CA ILE A 96 -5.92 -6.74 12.43
C ILE A 96 -6.85 -7.95 12.39
N GLY A 97 -6.82 -8.73 11.30
CA GLY A 97 -7.68 -9.89 11.14
C GLY A 97 -7.40 -10.99 12.16
N ARG A 98 -6.13 -11.25 12.50
CA ARG A 98 -5.76 -12.20 13.56
C ARG A 98 -6.19 -11.73 14.94
N GLU A 99 -6.14 -10.42 15.20
CA GLU A 99 -6.51 -9.85 16.50
C GLU A 99 -8.02 -9.76 16.72
N ARG A 100 -8.77 -9.42 15.67
CA ARG A 100 -10.22 -9.18 15.73
C ARG A 100 -11.08 -10.37 15.29
N GLY A 101 -10.45 -11.48 14.88
CA GLY A 101 -11.17 -12.64 14.35
C GLY A 101 -11.83 -12.35 13.00
N TRP A 102 -11.16 -11.57 12.14
CA TRP A 102 -11.63 -11.29 10.79
C TRP A 102 -10.86 -12.15 9.78
N ARG A 103 -11.61 -12.77 8.87
CA ARG A 103 -11.07 -13.39 7.68
C ARG A 103 -10.79 -12.31 6.64
N VAL A 104 -9.58 -12.29 6.09
CA VAL A 104 -9.18 -11.32 5.07
C VAL A 104 -8.78 -12.03 3.80
N THR A 105 -9.46 -11.76 2.68
CA THR A 105 -9.06 -12.22 1.36
C THR A 105 -8.38 -11.08 0.60
N GLY A 106 -7.08 -11.23 0.30
CA GLY A 106 -6.35 -10.30 -0.55
C GLY A 106 -6.52 -10.64 -2.03
N MET A 107 -6.84 -9.63 -2.84
CA MET A 107 -7.06 -9.75 -4.28
C MET A 107 -6.59 -8.48 -4.99
N THR A 108 -5.32 -8.41 -5.39
CA THR A 108 -4.74 -7.15 -5.91
C THR A 108 -4.03 -7.32 -7.25
N LYS A 109 -3.80 -6.22 -7.96
CA LYS A 109 -3.14 -6.21 -9.28
C LYS A 109 -2.33 -4.94 -9.51
N SER A 110 -1.07 -5.08 -9.92
CA SER A 110 -0.19 -3.93 -10.15
C SER A 110 -0.76 -2.94 -11.16
N ALA A 111 -0.68 -1.65 -10.84
CA ALA A 111 -1.07 -0.53 -11.72
C ALA A 111 -2.48 -0.65 -12.33
N CYS A 112 -3.44 -1.12 -11.53
CA CYS A 112 -4.81 -1.36 -11.94
C CYS A 112 -5.81 -0.84 -10.89
N PRO A 113 -6.27 0.43 -11.01
CA PRO A 113 -7.23 0.95 -10.05
C PRO A 113 -8.52 0.11 -10.06
N PHE A 114 -9.12 -0.09 -8.89
CA PHE A 114 -10.38 -0.81 -8.76
C PHE A 114 -11.52 0.04 -9.31
N MET A 115 -11.96 -0.27 -10.53
CA MET A 115 -12.99 0.49 -11.22
C MET A 115 -13.64 -0.28 -12.37
N SER A 116 -14.91 0.01 -12.62
CA SER A 116 -15.65 -0.56 -13.75
C SER A 116 -15.62 0.38 -14.96
N GLY A 117 -15.34 -0.17 -16.14
CA GLY A 117 -15.31 0.57 -17.40
C GLY A 117 -13.89 0.72 -17.94
N ARG A 118 -13.70 1.59 -18.93
CA ARG A 118 -12.41 1.77 -19.59
C ARG A 118 -11.49 2.67 -18.78
N LEU A 119 -10.21 2.31 -18.68
CA LEU A 119 -9.20 3.14 -17.98
C LEU A 119 -8.85 4.38 -18.79
N ASP A 120 -8.64 4.22 -20.10
CA ASP A 120 -8.39 5.30 -21.04
C ASP A 120 -8.73 4.87 -22.49
N GLU A 121 -8.49 5.76 -23.44
CA GLU A 121 -8.66 5.45 -24.87
C GLU A 121 -7.58 4.51 -25.42
N ARG A 122 -6.44 4.40 -24.73
CA ARG A 122 -5.25 3.64 -25.15
C ARG A 122 -5.45 2.18 -24.74
N ARG A 123 -5.76 1.32 -25.72
CA ARG A 123 -5.91 -0.14 -25.53
C ARG A 123 -4.57 -0.86 -25.35
N THR A 124 -3.76 -0.43 -24.38
CA THR A 124 -2.53 -1.13 -24.00
C THR A 124 -2.87 -2.46 -23.33
N GLN A 125 -1.95 -3.43 -23.38
CA GLN A 125 -2.11 -4.73 -22.70
C GLN A 125 -2.44 -4.56 -21.21
N ARG A 126 -1.72 -3.67 -20.53
CA ARG A 126 -2.00 -3.29 -19.14
C ARG A 126 -3.44 -2.83 -18.93
N ASN A 127 -3.94 -1.91 -19.77
CA ASN A 127 -5.27 -1.36 -19.59
C ASN A 127 -6.36 -2.41 -19.89
N THR A 128 -6.23 -3.18 -20.96
CA THR A 128 -7.21 -4.22 -21.29
C THR A 128 -7.20 -5.37 -20.28
N SER A 129 -6.03 -5.75 -19.77
CA SER A 129 -5.95 -6.75 -18.69
C SER A 129 -6.51 -6.22 -17.38
N CYS A 130 -6.34 -4.94 -17.06
CA CYS A 130 -6.95 -4.31 -15.89
C CYS A 130 -8.48 -4.24 -15.99
N GLU A 131 -9.02 -3.90 -17.16
CA GLU A 131 -10.47 -3.91 -17.42
C GLU A 131 -11.05 -5.32 -17.22
N ALA A 132 -10.39 -6.35 -17.77
CA ALA A 132 -10.79 -7.75 -17.63
C ALA A 132 -10.67 -8.25 -16.18
N TRP A 133 -9.58 -7.89 -15.50
CA TRP A 133 -9.36 -8.25 -14.11
C TRP A 133 -10.42 -7.63 -13.19
N ASN A 134 -10.76 -6.35 -13.36
CA ASN A 134 -11.79 -5.67 -12.57
C ASN A 134 -13.16 -6.35 -12.70
N ALA A 135 -13.54 -6.75 -13.92
CA ALA A 135 -14.78 -7.49 -14.15
C ALA A 135 -14.78 -8.83 -13.40
N ALA A 136 -13.70 -9.61 -13.53
CA ALA A 136 -13.55 -10.87 -12.84
C ALA A 136 -13.48 -10.72 -11.30
N ALA A 137 -12.83 -9.66 -10.80
CA ALA A 137 -12.73 -9.36 -9.38
C ALA A 137 -14.10 -9.06 -8.77
N LEU A 138 -14.92 -8.26 -9.46
CA LEU A 138 -16.30 -7.99 -9.05
C LEU A 138 -17.15 -9.26 -8.99
N ASP A 139 -17.05 -10.13 -9.99
CA ASP A 139 -17.76 -11.41 -9.99
C ASP A 139 -17.29 -12.29 -8.83
N ARG A 140 -15.97 -12.36 -8.60
CA ARG A 140 -15.39 -13.12 -7.49
C ARG A 140 -15.84 -12.60 -6.12
N ILE A 141 -15.91 -11.29 -5.92
CA ILE A 141 -16.41 -10.68 -4.67
C ILE A 141 -17.87 -11.07 -4.44
N ARG A 142 -18.71 -11.06 -5.48
CA ARG A 142 -20.12 -11.45 -5.38
C ARG A 142 -20.30 -12.92 -5.03
N GLU A 143 -19.41 -13.79 -5.48
CA GLU A 143 -19.39 -15.20 -5.09
C GLU A 143 -18.96 -15.39 -3.62
N LEU A 144 -17.94 -14.66 -3.20
CA LEU A 144 -17.44 -14.69 -1.82
C LEU A 144 -18.46 -14.18 -0.81
N ARG A 145 -19.26 -13.18 -1.19
CA ARG A 145 -20.24 -12.49 -0.33
C ARG A 145 -19.61 -12.01 0.99
N PRO A 146 -18.53 -11.20 0.93
CA PRO A 146 -17.90 -10.68 2.15
C PRO A 146 -18.81 -9.67 2.84
N ASP A 147 -18.56 -9.42 4.12
CA ASP A 147 -19.22 -8.37 4.90
C ASP A 147 -18.87 -6.97 4.40
N ALA A 148 -17.67 -6.78 3.86
CA ALA A 148 -17.29 -5.57 3.13
C ALA A 148 -16.10 -5.79 2.20
N VAL A 149 -15.94 -4.88 1.24
CA VAL A 149 -14.66 -4.71 0.54
C VAL A 149 -13.85 -3.58 1.15
N VAL A 150 -12.52 -3.72 1.13
CA VAL A 150 -11.56 -2.66 1.49
C VAL A 150 -10.76 -2.30 0.25
N ASN A 151 -10.73 -1.01 -0.11
CA ASN A 151 -9.94 -0.49 -1.22
C ASN A 151 -9.25 0.81 -0.80
N ALA A 152 -7.99 1.00 -1.18
CA ALA A 152 -7.29 2.26 -0.97
C ALA A 152 -7.40 3.17 -2.20
N LEU A 153 -7.69 4.44 -1.96
CA LEU A 153 -7.80 5.47 -2.98
C LEU A 153 -6.43 5.94 -3.45
N TYR A 154 -6.30 6.21 -4.74
CA TYR A 154 -5.07 6.76 -5.30
C TYR A 154 -5.29 7.55 -6.58
N LEU A 155 -4.68 8.73 -6.66
CA LEU A 155 -4.57 9.53 -7.87
C LEU A 155 -3.43 8.98 -8.75
N MET A 156 -3.77 7.99 -9.58
CA MET A 156 -2.80 7.35 -10.47
C MET A 156 -2.32 8.29 -11.58
N ARG A 157 -1.00 8.53 -11.65
CA ARG A 157 -0.38 9.34 -12.71
C ARG A 157 -0.69 8.75 -14.10
N GLY A 158 -1.08 9.62 -15.02
CA GLY A 158 -1.32 9.26 -16.43
C GLY A 158 -2.70 8.68 -16.72
N LEU A 159 -3.59 8.58 -15.73
CA LEU A 159 -5.01 8.29 -15.92
C LEU A 159 -5.84 9.55 -15.68
N ASP A 160 -6.97 9.65 -16.39
CA ASP A 160 -7.93 10.71 -16.15
C ASP A 160 -8.67 10.45 -14.83
N HIS A 161 -8.50 11.35 -13.87
CA HIS A 161 -9.06 11.20 -12.54
C HIS A 161 -10.59 11.13 -12.53
N ALA A 162 -11.26 11.91 -13.38
CA ALA A 162 -12.72 11.87 -13.48
C ALA A 162 -13.22 10.49 -13.95
N THR A 163 -12.50 9.88 -14.89
CA THR A 163 -12.76 8.53 -15.38
C THR A 163 -12.58 7.47 -14.28
N VAL A 164 -11.46 7.50 -13.54
CA VAL A 164 -11.21 6.57 -12.44
C VAL A 164 -12.27 6.71 -11.35
N ARG A 165 -12.55 7.94 -10.91
CA ARG A 165 -13.56 8.22 -9.87
C ARG A 165 -14.96 7.77 -10.26
N ALA A 166 -15.38 8.05 -11.49
CA ALA A 166 -16.67 7.58 -11.99
C ALA A 166 -16.71 6.05 -12.16
N GLY A 167 -15.59 5.42 -12.52
CA GLY A 167 -15.47 3.97 -12.62
C GLY A 167 -15.53 3.26 -11.27
N LEU A 168 -14.87 3.82 -10.26
CA LEU A 168 -14.96 3.34 -8.87
C LEU A 168 -16.40 3.43 -8.36
N ALA A 169 -17.09 4.56 -8.57
CA ALA A 169 -18.50 4.70 -8.20
C ALA A 169 -19.39 3.60 -8.81
N ARG A 170 -19.17 3.24 -10.09
CA ARG A 170 -19.90 2.13 -10.74
C ARG A 170 -19.59 0.76 -10.11
N SER A 171 -18.35 0.52 -9.72
CA SER A 171 -17.98 -0.71 -9.01
C SER A 171 -18.65 -0.80 -7.65
N LEU A 172 -18.65 0.31 -6.91
CA LEU A 172 -19.31 0.41 -5.60
C LEU A 172 -20.83 0.23 -5.71
N ASP A 173 -21.48 0.80 -6.73
CA ASP A 173 -22.90 0.57 -6.99
C ASP A 173 -23.19 -0.90 -7.34
N THR A 174 -22.30 -1.55 -8.08
CA THR A 174 -22.43 -2.98 -8.42
C THR A 174 -22.34 -3.87 -7.18
N LEU A 175 -21.39 -3.57 -6.27
CA LEU A 175 -21.24 -4.28 -4.99
C LEU A 175 -22.41 -4.00 -4.05
N ALA A 176 -22.84 -2.75 -3.97
CA ALA A 176 -24.01 -2.35 -3.20
C ALA A 176 -25.28 -3.09 -3.65
N ALA A 177 -25.49 -3.25 -4.95
CA ALA A 177 -26.63 -4.01 -5.49
C ALA A 177 -26.57 -5.51 -5.11
N ALA A 178 -25.39 -6.02 -4.77
CA ALA A 178 -25.18 -7.37 -4.24
C ALA A 178 -25.21 -7.43 -2.70
N GLY A 179 -25.48 -6.32 -2.02
CA GLY A 179 -25.49 -6.23 -0.56
C GLY A 179 -24.10 -6.18 0.07
N VAL A 180 -23.06 -5.87 -0.70
CA VAL A 180 -21.67 -5.77 -0.21
C VAL A 180 -21.29 -4.29 -0.07
N PRO A 181 -21.16 -3.75 1.15
CA PRO A 181 -20.68 -2.40 1.38
C PRO A 181 -19.16 -2.28 1.15
N ALA A 182 -18.65 -1.05 1.16
CA ALA A 182 -17.21 -0.79 1.04
C ALA A 182 -16.66 0.15 2.13
N VAL A 183 -15.45 -0.16 2.56
CA VAL A 183 -14.58 0.74 3.33
C VAL A 183 -13.46 1.21 2.40
N LEU A 184 -13.35 2.52 2.19
CA LEU A 184 -12.30 3.11 1.38
C LEU A 184 -11.25 3.70 2.29
N LEU A 185 -9.99 3.29 2.16
CA LEU A 185 -8.89 4.00 2.80
C LEU A 185 -8.58 5.22 1.93
N ASP A 186 -8.56 6.41 2.52
CA ASP A 186 -8.17 7.61 1.77
C ASP A 186 -6.72 7.48 1.29
N GLN A 187 -6.34 8.31 0.32
CA GLN A 187 -5.00 8.22 -0.21
C GLN A 187 -3.97 8.59 0.88
N ALA A 188 -3.03 7.68 1.13
CA ALA A 188 -1.84 8.00 1.92
C ALA A 188 -1.07 9.17 1.26
N PRO A 189 -0.57 10.13 2.06
CA PRO A 189 0.30 11.20 1.61
C PRO A 189 1.37 10.70 0.62
N ARG A 190 1.61 11.48 -0.43
CA ARG A 190 2.66 11.18 -1.39
C ARG A 190 3.92 11.95 -1.02
N ALA A 191 5.05 11.27 -0.92
CA ALA A 191 6.33 11.95 -0.73
C ALA A 191 6.65 12.89 -1.91
N ARG A 192 7.27 14.04 -1.63
CA ARG A 192 7.65 15.05 -2.65
C ARG A 192 8.74 14.58 -3.62
N GLU A 193 9.50 13.58 -3.21
CA GLU A 193 10.60 12.97 -3.95
C GLU A 193 10.72 11.48 -3.58
N ASP A 194 11.60 10.74 -4.26
CA ASP A 194 11.91 9.37 -3.87
C ASP A 194 12.64 9.39 -2.52
N VAL A 195 11.99 8.84 -1.49
CA VAL A 195 12.49 8.88 -0.12
C VAL A 195 13.80 8.10 0.01
N ILE A 196 13.97 7.03 -0.76
CA ILE A 196 15.17 6.20 -0.68
C ILE A 196 16.35 6.93 -1.32
N GLU A 197 16.15 7.54 -2.50
CA GLU A 197 17.18 8.36 -3.13
C GLU A 197 17.60 9.54 -2.22
N CYS A 198 16.63 10.21 -1.58
CA CYS A 198 16.93 11.29 -0.63
C CYS A 198 17.72 10.81 0.60
N LEU A 199 17.34 9.67 1.19
CA LEU A 199 18.03 9.11 2.35
C LEU A 199 19.39 8.49 2.01
N GLU A 200 19.65 8.12 0.75
CA GLU A 200 20.98 7.70 0.32
C GLU A 200 21.99 8.87 0.30
N GLU A 201 21.52 10.12 0.15
CA GLU A 201 22.37 11.30 0.24
C GLU A 201 22.80 11.63 1.67
N ASP A 202 21.85 11.61 2.62
CA ASP A 202 22.09 11.98 4.02
C ASP A 202 21.20 11.19 5.01
N PRO A 203 21.52 9.90 5.25
CA PRO A 203 20.70 9.00 6.06
C PRO A 203 20.71 9.30 7.56
N GLU A 204 21.58 10.20 8.04
CA GLU A 204 21.59 10.63 9.44
C GLU A 204 20.61 11.80 9.69
N GLU A 205 20.10 12.43 8.61
CA GLU A 205 19.20 13.60 8.66
C GLU A 205 17.88 13.33 7.89
N PRO A 206 17.08 12.33 8.30
CA PRO A 206 15.85 11.94 7.58
C PRO A 206 14.81 13.06 7.50
N GLY A 207 14.86 14.04 8.43
CA GLY A 207 13.98 15.20 8.41
C GLY A 207 14.08 16.04 7.12
N ARG A 208 15.22 16.00 6.42
CA ARG A 208 15.40 16.69 5.12
C ARG A 208 14.54 16.10 4.01
N CYS A 209 14.20 14.82 4.13
CA CYS A 209 13.37 14.08 3.19
C CYS A 209 11.87 14.15 3.52
N ALA A 210 11.49 14.83 4.61
CA ALA A 210 10.09 15.06 4.95
C ALA A 210 9.36 15.82 3.84
N THR A 211 8.05 15.59 3.75
CA THR A 211 7.18 16.27 2.80
C THR A 211 6.32 17.29 3.54
N PRO A 212 6.35 18.58 3.15
CA PRO A 212 5.44 19.57 3.73
C PRO A 212 3.98 19.16 3.59
N LEU A 213 3.14 19.44 4.59
CA LEU A 213 1.73 19.03 4.56
C LEU A 213 1.00 19.58 3.33
N ALA A 214 1.30 20.82 2.94
CA ALA A 214 0.72 21.45 1.75
C ALA A 214 1.03 20.67 0.45
N ASP A 215 2.22 20.08 0.36
CA ASP A 215 2.66 19.27 -0.76
C ASP A 215 2.01 17.88 -0.71
N ALA A 216 1.89 17.30 0.48
CA ALA A 216 1.23 16.01 0.73
C ALA A 216 -0.28 16.05 0.44
N GLN A 217 -0.91 17.20 0.57
CA GLN A 217 -2.34 17.42 0.32
C GLN A 217 -2.65 18.08 -1.03
N ASP A 218 -1.63 18.27 -1.88
CA ASP A 218 -1.81 18.89 -3.19
C ASP A 218 -2.78 18.07 -4.06
N PRO A 219 -3.96 18.61 -4.45
CA PRO A 219 -4.97 17.89 -5.22
C PRO A 219 -4.52 17.53 -6.65
N SER A 220 -3.36 18.03 -7.11
CA SER A 220 -2.72 17.60 -8.36
C SER A 220 -1.85 16.34 -8.19
N ARG A 221 -1.52 15.99 -6.94
CA ARG A 221 -0.62 14.88 -6.57
C ARG A 221 -1.32 13.74 -5.84
N VAL A 222 -2.39 14.06 -5.10
CA VAL A 222 -3.14 13.10 -4.30
C VAL A 222 -4.64 13.15 -4.58
N TRP A 223 -5.33 12.07 -4.22
CA TRP A 223 -6.78 11.94 -4.30
C TRP A 223 -7.44 13.08 -3.50
N PRO A 224 -8.17 14.00 -4.16
CA PRO A 224 -8.70 15.15 -3.46
C PRO A 224 -9.81 14.76 -2.49
N ALA A 225 -9.84 15.35 -1.29
CA ALA A 225 -10.92 15.13 -0.31
C ALA A 225 -12.32 15.40 -0.89
N SER A 226 -12.45 16.34 -1.84
CA SER A 226 -13.70 16.61 -2.56
C SER A 226 -14.18 15.42 -3.41
N SER A 227 -13.28 14.54 -3.82
CA SER A 227 -13.58 13.31 -4.56
C SER A 227 -14.08 12.20 -3.65
N SER A 228 -13.49 12.06 -2.46
CA SER A 228 -14.00 11.19 -1.39
C SER A 228 -15.40 11.64 -0.96
N ALA A 229 -15.61 12.94 -0.76
CA ALA A 229 -16.93 13.51 -0.46
C ALA A 229 -17.94 13.27 -1.60
N TRP A 230 -17.51 13.40 -2.87
CA TRP A 230 -18.37 13.10 -4.01
C TRP A 230 -18.76 11.62 -4.06
N LEU A 231 -17.82 10.70 -3.82
CA LEU A 231 -18.13 9.26 -3.75
C LEU A 231 -19.19 9.00 -2.68
N GLN A 232 -18.97 9.48 -1.45
CA GLN A 232 -19.94 9.34 -0.36
C GLN A 232 -21.35 9.84 -0.75
N GLN A 233 -21.44 10.95 -1.49
CA GLN A 233 -22.72 11.48 -1.99
C GLN A 233 -23.37 10.59 -3.06
N GLN A 234 -22.59 9.90 -3.90
CA GLN A 234 -23.14 9.02 -4.93
C GLN A 234 -23.67 7.71 -4.36
N VAL A 235 -22.92 7.07 -3.46
CA VAL A 235 -23.25 5.72 -2.98
C VAL A 235 -23.94 5.69 -1.60
N GLY A 236 -23.94 6.82 -0.88
CA GLY A 236 -24.60 6.97 0.42
C GLY A 236 -23.94 6.15 1.51
N ASP A 237 -24.72 5.67 2.48
CA ASP A 237 -24.23 4.94 3.66
C ASP A 237 -23.65 3.55 3.37
N ARG A 238 -23.65 3.13 2.11
CA ARG A 238 -23.04 1.87 1.65
C ARG A 238 -21.52 1.95 1.52
N VAL A 239 -20.96 3.15 1.68
CA VAL A 239 -19.52 3.37 1.71
C VAL A 239 -19.14 4.23 2.89
N ARG A 240 -17.98 3.94 3.48
CA ARG A 240 -17.31 4.81 4.46
C ARG A 240 -15.87 5.03 4.05
N VAL A 241 -15.40 6.27 4.17
CA VAL A 241 -14.00 6.62 3.92
C VAL A 241 -13.27 6.73 5.25
N VAL A 242 -12.15 6.02 5.36
CA VAL A 242 -11.24 6.03 6.52
C VAL A 242 -10.05 6.92 6.17
N ALA A 243 -9.89 8.00 6.92
CA ALA A 243 -8.71 8.84 6.83
C ALA A 243 -7.48 8.06 7.32
N VAL A 244 -6.35 8.26 6.63
CA VAL A 244 -5.05 7.66 6.96
C VAL A 244 -3.93 8.69 6.95
N ASP A 245 -4.20 9.93 6.53
CA ASP A 245 -3.22 11.00 6.35
C ASP A 245 -2.57 11.42 7.68
N ASP A 246 -3.36 11.50 8.75
CA ASP A 246 -2.90 11.80 10.11
C ASP A 246 -2.11 10.65 10.77
N LEU A 247 -2.05 9.46 10.15
CA LEU A 247 -1.12 8.40 10.54
C LEU A 247 0.28 8.65 9.96
N LEU A 248 0.40 9.52 8.94
CA LEU A 248 1.63 9.83 8.21
C LEU A 248 2.05 11.30 8.34
N CYS A 249 1.22 12.18 8.88
CA CYS A 249 1.50 13.60 8.94
C CYS A 249 1.17 14.19 10.30
N ASP A 250 2.02 15.14 10.69
CA ASP A 250 1.76 16.04 11.80
C ASP A 250 1.11 17.34 11.26
N ALA A 251 1.01 18.38 12.10
CA ALA A 251 0.34 19.63 11.75
C ALA A 251 0.96 20.38 10.56
N ASP A 252 2.27 20.26 10.35
CA ASP A 252 3.03 21.05 9.38
C ASP A 252 3.72 20.19 8.31
N ASP A 253 4.12 18.97 8.64
CA ASP A 253 4.95 18.09 7.80
C ASP A 253 4.53 16.62 7.90
N CYS A 254 4.91 15.85 6.88
CA CYS A 254 4.78 14.41 6.83
C CYS A 254 6.19 13.79 6.91
N PRO A 255 6.65 13.38 8.11
CA PRO A 255 7.99 12.82 8.27
C PRO A 255 8.13 11.50 7.52
N VAL A 256 9.34 11.21 7.04
CA VAL A 256 9.66 9.92 6.40
C VAL A 256 10.10 8.86 7.40
N VAL A 257 10.56 9.27 8.59
CA VAL A 257 10.90 8.40 9.71
C VAL A 257 10.18 8.93 10.94
N ASP A 258 9.48 8.06 11.63
CA ASP A 258 8.86 8.37 12.91
C ASP A 258 9.00 7.19 13.87
N GLN A 259 9.34 7.48 15.13
CA GLN A 259 9.62 6.48 16.16
C GLN A 259 10.60 5.36 15.72
N GLY A 260 11.57 5.69 14.87
CA GLY A 260 12.55 4.73 14.34
C GLY A 260 12.00 3.84 13.23
N VAL A 261 10.86 4.16 12.63
CA VAL A 261 10.25 3.42 11.53
C VAL A 261 10.27 4.26 10.26
N LEU A 262 10.95 3.77 9.22
CA LEU A 262 10.95 4.36 7.89
C LEU A 262 9.62 4.05 7.19
N ARG A 263 8.93 5.10 6.73
CA ARG A 263 7.55 5.03 6.23
C ARG A 263 7.44 4.61 4.78
N TYR A 264 8.34 5.07 3.91
CA TYR A 264 8.25 4.87 2.46
C TYR A 264 9.36 3.99 1.91
N ARG A 265 9.04 3.27 0.84
CA ARG A 265 9.99 2.49 0.04
C ARG A 265 10.27 3.06 -1.36
N ASP A 266 9.52 4.10 -1.74
CA ASP A 266 9.74 4.97 -2.90
C ASP A 266 9.02 6.33 -2.67
N ASP A 267 8.47 6.99 -3.71
CA ASP A 267 7.72 8.24 -3.58
C ASP A 267 6.22 8.09 -3.21
N HIS A 268 5.67 6.87 -3.14
CA HIS A 268 4.22 6.64 -2.93
C HIS A 268 3.84 5.35 -2.20
N HIS A 269 4.68 4.33 -2.19
CA HIS A 269 4.47 3.08 -1.47
C HIS A 269 5.07 3.15 -0.08
N LEU A 270 4.32 2.59 0.87
CA LEU A 270 4.73 2.44 2.26
C LEU A 270 5.53 1.17 2.46
N THR A 271 6.41 1.19 3.46
CA THR A 271 7.11 0.00 3.92
C THR A 271 6.13 -0.89 4.69
N ALA A 272 6.27 -2.20 4.56
CA ALA A 272 5.46 -3.15 5.31
C ALA A 272 5.69 -3.01 6.82
N THR A 273 6.89 -2.60 7.23
CA THR A 273 7.21 -2.28 8.64
C THR A 273 6.37 -1.13 9.16
N PHE A 274 6.26 -0.03 8.42
CA PHE A 274 5.41 1.09 8.81
C PHE A 274 3.94 0.70 8.82
N VAL A 275 3.47 0.01 7.79
CA VAL A 275 2.07 -0.44 7.71
C VAL A 275 1.70 -1.31 8.91
N ARG A 276 2.55 -2.27 9.32
CA ARG A 276 2.33 -3.05 10.55
C ARG A 276 2.29 -2.17 11.80
N SER A 277 3.16 -1.16 11.90
CA SER A 277 3.21 -0.27 13.06
C SER A 277 1.90 0.52 13.31
N ILE A 278 1.12 0.78 12.25
CA ILE A 278 -0.16 1.47 12.34
C ILE A 278 -1.38 0.53 12.43
N ALA A 279 -1.16 -0.79 12.44
CA ALA A 279 -2.24 -1.79 12.43
C ALA A 279 -3.27 -1.62 13.58
N PRO A 280 -2.88 -1.30 14.82
CA PRO A 280 -3.85 -1.10 15.90
C PRO A 280 -4.85 0.03 15.60
N GLU A 281 -4.34 1.22 15.28
CA GLU A 281 -5.14 2.42 14.99
C GLU A 281 -5.93 2.28 13.68
N LEU A 282 -5.31 1.74 12.63
CA LEU A 282 -6.01 1.45 11.38
C LEU A 282 -7.16 0.45 11.60
N GLY A 283 -6.94 -0.58 12.42
CA GLY A 283 -7.95 -1.56 12.76
C GLY A 283 -9.15 -0.95 13.49
N ASP A 284 -8.92 -0.04 14.44
CA ASP A 284 -10.01 0.65 15.15
C ASP A 284 -10.84 1.52 14.19
N ARG A 285 -10.18 2.21 13.25
CA ARG A 285 -10.86 3.03 12.24
C ARG A 285 -11.66 2.18 11.26
N VAL A 286 -11.09 1.06 10.80
CA VAL A 286 -11.79 0.11 9.91
C VAL A 286 -12.98 -0.52 10.64
N GLU A 287 -12.84 -0.92 11.90
CA GLU A 287 -13.94 -1.47 12.70
C GLU A 287 -15.08 -0.46 12.87
N GLN A 288 -14.76 0.80 13.18
CA GLN A 288 -15.75 1.89 13.25
C GLN A 288 -16.45 2.11 11.90
N ALA A 289 -15.70 2.07 10.80
CA ALA A 289 -16.25 2.20 9.46
C ALA A 289 -17.19 1.02 9.12
N LEU A 290 -16.81 -0.21 9.47
CA LEU A 290 -17.62 -1.41 9.29
C LEU A 290 -18.92 -1.34 10.10
N ALA A 291 -18.87 -0.87 11.34
CA ALA A 291 -20.07 -0.70 12.17
C ALA A 291 -21.01 0.39 11.63
N ALA A 292 -20.48 1.37 10.88
CA ALA A 292 -21.23 2.49 10.34
C ALA A 292 -21.68 2.30 8.88
N VAL A 293 -21.18 1.28 8.17
CA VAL A 293 -21.50 1.05 6.75
C VAL A 293 -22.71 0.13 6.62
N GLY A 294 -23.68 0.52 5.79
CA GLY A 294 -24.94 -0.23 5.62
C GLY A 294 -25.92 -0.16 6.80
N GLY A 295 -25.56 0.54 7.88
CA GLY A 295 -26.41 0.85 9.05
C GLY A 295 -27.29 2.07 8.87
#